data_AF-A0A9P3FMQ2-F1
#
_entry.id   AF-A0A9P3FMQ2-F1
#
_cell.length_a   1.000
_cell.length_b   1.000
_cell.length_c   1.000
_cell.angle_alpha   90.00
_cell.angle_beta   90.00
_cell.angle_gamma   90.00
#
_symmetry.space_group_name_H-M   'P 1'
#
loop_
_entity.id
_entity.type
_entity.pdbx_description
1 polymer ?
#
loop_
_entity_poly.entity_id
_entity_poly.type
_entity_poly.pdbx_seq_one_letter_code
_entity_poly.pdbx_strand_id
1 'polypeptide(L)'
;MSDQCPICRNKLCQGPPDPKAEVNTILRRSRDAATQGRENLEEELRLQEQRRDAFREAVHRILDAEAPNGEVWRISALVRRLRNDRSAGRYEFEYDESLEMLGAMHAERTGIVVISGLVLKSDLTEDDAEEAEVEDMDESAVGDSEESSEKNSDNSDMDAAEDSGEESEAGDEAILPHTENKTAEMSQ
;
A
#
# COMPACT_ATOMS: atom_id res chain seq x y z
N MET A 1 55.18 -16.39 -8.93
CA MET A 1 54.93 -14.93 -9.08
C MET A 1 54.71 -14.37 -7.68
N SER A 2 55.28 -13.21 -7.36
CA SER A 2 55.22 -12.63 -6.00
C SER A 2 53.99 -11.74 -5.88
N ASP A 3 53.15 -11.97 -4.85
CA ASP A 3 51.93 -11.20 -4.57
C ASP A 3 52.20 -9.85 -3.91
N GLN A 4 53.31 -9.22 -4.31
CA GLN A 4 53.81 -7.97 -3.73
C GLN A 4 53.80 -6.88 -4.79
N CYS A 5 53.31 -5.70 -4.44
CA CYS A 5 53.40 -4.53 -5.32
C CYS A 5 54.89 -4.24 -5.61
N PRO A 6 55.29 -4.14 -6.89
CA PRO A 6 56.69 -3.93 -7.25
C PRO A 6 57.23 -2.55 -6.81
N ILE A 7 56.34 -1.60 -6.50
CA ILE A 7 56.68 -0.22 -6.14
C ILE A 7 56.79 -0.05 -4.62
N CYS A 8 55.79 -0.48 -3.86
CA CYS A 8 55.73 -0.25 -2.40
C CYS A 8 55.96 -1.51 -1.55
N ARG A 9 56.18 -2.69 -2.16
CA ARG A 9 56.39 -3.98 -1.48
C ARG A 9 55.30 -4.40 -0.49
N ASN A 10 54.15 -3.74 -0.51
CA ASN A 10 52.96 -4.20 0.20
C ASN A 10 52.33 -5.40 -0.51
N LYS A 11 51.66 -6.25 0.27
CA LYS A 11 50.87 -7.36 -0.28
C LYS A 11 49.78 -6.79 -1.19
N LEU A 12 49.68 -7.33 -2.40
CA LEU A 12 48.53 -7.13 -3.26
C LEU A 12 47.36 -7.90 -2.65
N CYS A 13 46.23 -7.23 -2.44
CA CYS A 13 45.00 -7.91 -2.09
C CYS A 13 44.59 -8.75 -3.31
N GLN A 14 44.75 -10.07 -3.21
CA GLN A 14 44.18 -10.98 -4.20
C GLN A 14 42.66 -11.01 -3.99
N GLY A 15 41.93 -10.82 -5.10
CA GLY A 15 40.49 -11.01 -5.11
C GLY A 15 40.13 -12.47 -4.80
N PRO A 16 38.83 -12.75 -4.63
CA PRO A 16 38.37 -14.09 -4.33
C PRO A 16 38.77 -15.11 -5.41
N PRO A 17 39.00 -16.38 -5.04
CA PRO A 17 39.53 -17.41 -5.92
C PRO A 17 38.61 -17.74 -7.10
N ASP A 18 37.30 -17.48 -6.97
CA ASP A 18 36.32 -17.53 -8.06
C ASP A 18 35.36 -16.34 -7.96
N PRO A 19 35.68 -15.19 -8.60
CA PRO A 19 34.84 -14.01 -8.54
C PRO A 19 33.47 -14.25 -9.19
N LYS A 20 33.35 -15.17 -10.14
CA LYS A 20 32.09 -15.46 -10.82
C LYS A 20 31.14 -16.25 -9.90
N ALA A 21 31.65 -17.22 -9.15
CA ALA A 21 30.85 -17.95 -8.16
C ALA A 21 30.36 -17.03 -7.03
N GLU A 22 31.20 -16.09 -6.60
CA GLU A 22 30.84 -15.14 -5.56
C GLU A 22 29.78 -14.14 -6.03
N VAL A 23 29.93 -13.57 -7.23
CA VAL A 23 28.91 -12.70 -7.84
C VAL A 23 27.58 -13.44 -7.99
N ASN A 24 27.58 -14.70 -8.46
CA ASN A 24 26.34 -15.47 -8.58
C ASN A 24 25.67 -15.74 -7.22
N THR A 25 26.47 -15.91 -6.17
CA THR A 25 25.96 -16.09 -4.80
C THR A 25 25.32 -14.81 -4.29
N ILE A 26 25.95 -13.66 -4.52
CA ILE A 26 25.41 -12.34 -4.17
C ILE A 26 24.10 -12.09 -4.92
N LEU A 27 24.06 -12.34 -6.23
CA LEU A 27 22.85 -12.18 -7.04
C LEU A 27 21.72 -13.10 -6.56
N ARG A 28 22.02 -14.36 -6.21
CA ARG A 28 21.03 -15.28 -5.65
C ARG A 28 20.46 -14.76 -4.34
N ARG A 29 21.32 -14.36 -3.40
CA ARG A 29 20.88 -13.78 -2.11
C ARG A 29 20.04 -12.52 -2.29
N SER A 30 20.44 -11.65 -3.22
CA SER A 30 19.69 -10.43 -3.54
C SER A 30 18.30 -10.75 -4.09
N ARG A 31 18.20 -11.75 -4.97
CA ARG A 31 16.92 -12.19 -5.52
C ARG A 31 16.04 -12.81 -4.43
N ASP A 32 16.61 -13.68 -3.61
CA ASP A 32 15.86 -14.35 -2.54
C ASP A 32 15.34 -13.32 -1.50
N ALA A 33 16.16 -12.32 -1.16
CA ALA A 33 15.75 -11.20 -0.30
C ALA A 33 14.65 -10.35 -0.94
N ALA A 34 14.73 -10.08 -2.25
CA ALA A 34 13.69 -9.35 -2.96
C ALA A 34 12.36 -10.14 -3.00
N THR A 35 12.41 -11.46 -3.19
CA THR A 35 11.22 -12.31 -3.14
C THR A 35 10.59 -12.31 -1.74
N GLN A 36 11.40 -12.49 -0.69
CA GLN A 36 10.91 -12.44 0.69
C GLN A 36 10.31 -11.08 1.04
N GLY A 37 10.94 -9.98 0.58
CA GLY A 37 10.40 -8.64 0.78
C GLY A 37 9.02 -8.46 0.15
N ARG A 38 8.80 -9.05 -1.04
CA ARG A 38 7.49 -9.05 -1.71
C ARG A 38 6.46 -9.90 -0.99
N GLU A 39 6.84 -11.09 -0.54
CA GLU A 39 5.95 -12.00 0.22
C GLU A 39 5.51 -11.35 1.53
N ASN A 40 6.43 -10.71 2.26
CA ASN A 40 6.11 -9.99 3.50
C ASN A 40 5.15 -8.81 3.25
N LEU A 41 5.36 -8.05 2.17
CA LEU A 41 4.48 -6.94 1.80
C LEU A 41 3.07 -7.45 1.45
N GLU A 42 2.98 -8.57 0.73
CA GLU A 42 1.69 -9.20 0.41
C GLU A 42 0.98 -9.70 1.68
N GLU A 43 1.72 -10.27 2.63
CA GLU A 43 1.16 -10.69 3.92
C GLU A 43 0.66 -9.49 4.74
N GLU A 44 1.42 -8.40 4.78
CA GLU A 44 1.04 -7.16 5.46
C GLU A 44 -0.24 -6.56 4.87
N LEU A 45 -0.33 -6.47 3.54
CA LEU A 45 -1.53 -6.00 2.84
C LEU A 45 -2.75 -6.89 3.15
N ARG A 46 -2.59 -8.21 3.17
CA ARG A 46 -3.68 -9.14 3.53
C ARG A 46 -4.15 -8.95 4.97
N LEU A 47 -3.24 -8.71 5.91
CA LEU A 47 -3.60 -8.43 7.31
C LEU A 47 -4.34 -7.09 7.41
N GLN A 48 -3.91 -6.07 6.66
CA GLN A 48 -4.58 -4.78 6.60
C GLN A 48 -6.00 -4.90 6.02
N GLU A 49 -6.18 -5.67 4.95
CA GLU A 49 -7.49 -5.94 4.37
C GLU A 49 -8.41 -6.65 5.36
N GLN A 50 -7.93 -7.71 6.01
CA GLN A 50 -8.70 -8.43 7.04
C GLN A 50 -9.09 -7.50 8.20
N ARG A 51 -8.21 -6.60 8.60
CA ARG A 51 -8.49 -5.60 9.65
C ARG A 51 -9.57 -4.62 9.21
N ARG A 52 -9.52 -4.13 7.96
CA ARG A 52 -10.54 -3.25 7.38
C ARG A 52 -11.90 -3.94 7.30
N ASP A 53 -11.93 -5.20 6.90
CA ASP A 53 -13.16 -5.97 6.79
C ASP A 53 -13.79 -6.22 8.16
N ALA A 54 -12.98 -6.57 9.17
CA ALA A 54 -13.44 -6.70 10.55
C ALA A 54 -13.97 -5.37 11.13
N PHE A 55 -13.30 -4.25 10.82
CA PHE A 55 -13.77 -2.92 11.20
C PHE A 55 -15.14 -2.61 10.59
N ARG A 56 -15.28 -2.81 9.27
CA ARG A 56 -16.52 -2.61 8.53
C ARG A 56 -17.67 -3.42 9.14
N GLU A 57 -17.44 -4.71 9.35
CA GLU A 57 -18.45 -5.60 9.93
C GLU A 57 -18.87 -5.14 11.35
N ALA A 58 -17.90 -4.76 12.18
CA ALA A 58 -18.17 -4.27 13.52
C ALA A 58 -18.96 -2.96 13.52
N VAL A 59 -18.63 -2.01 12.64
CA VAL A 59 -19.37 -0.75 12.49
C VAL A 59 -20.81 -1.02 12.06
N HIS A 60 -21.03 -1.81 11.01
CA HIS A 60 -22.40 -2.14 10.57
C HIS A 60 -23.19 -2.83 11.67
N ARG A 61 -22.60 -3.79 12.37
CA ARG A 61 -23.25 -4.49 13.48
C ARG A 61 -23.64 -3.54 14.62
N ILE A 62 -22.76 -2.62 15.01
CA ILE A 62 -23.04 -1.64 16.06
C ILE A 62 -24.17 -0.70 15.61
N LEU A 63 -24.10 -0.20 14.37
CA LEU A 63 -25.13 0.68 13.83
C LEU A 63 -26.48 -0.04 13.69
N ASP A 64 -26.49 -1.31 13.29
CA ASP A 64 -27.71 -2.11 13.17
C ASP A 64 -28.35 -2.42 14.53
N ALA A 65 -27.52 -2.67 15.54
CA ALA A 65 -28.01 -2.98 16.89
C ALA A 65 -28.48 -1.74 17.66
N GLU A 66 -27.77 -0.61 17.51
CA GLU A 66 -27.96 0.57 18.36
C GLU A 66 -28.56 1.77 17.63
N ALA A 67 -28.60 1.77 16.30
CA ALA A 67 -29.24 2.80 15.47
C ALA A 67 -30.08 2.21 14.30
N PRO A 68 -31.06 1.32 14.59
CA PRO A 68 -31.88 0.73 13.53
C PRO A 68 -32.74 1.75 12.76
N ASN A 69 -32.89 2.98 13.28
CA ASN A 69 -33.73 4.04 12.69
C ASN A 69 -32.90 5.17 12.02
N GLY A 70 -31.61 4.95 11.75
CA GLY A 70 -30.74 5.97 11.14
C GLY A 70 -30.29 7.07 12.10
N GLU A 71 -30.11 6.75 13.40
CA GLU A 71 -29.63 7.72 14.37
C GLU A 71 -28.19 8.17 14.09
N VAL A 72 -27.92 9.46 14.36
CA VAL A 72 -26.62 10.09 14.14
C VAL A 72 -25.68 9.78 15.29
N TRP A 73 -24.58 9.07 15.00
CA TRP A 73 -23.57 8.69 15.99
C TRP A 73 -22.41 9.66 16.02
N ARG A 74 -21.99 10.11 17.20
CA ARG A 74 -20.68 10.78 17.32
C ARG A 74 -19.57 9.76 17.09
N ILE A 75 -18.58 10.09 16.26
CA ILE A 75 -17.44 9.20 15.99
C ILE A 75 -16.76 8.77 17.28
N SER A 76 -16.61 9.68 18.26
CA SER A 76 -16.01 9.34 19.56
C SER A 76 -16.83 8.34 20.39
N ALA A 77 -18.15 8.26 20.19
CA ALA A 77 -18.99 7.25 20.82
C ALA A 77 -18.88 5.90 20.07
N LEU A 78 -18.87 5.94 18.73
CA LEU A 78 -18.69 4.75 17.89
C LEU A 78 -17.34 4.09 18.15
N VAL A 79 -16.24 4.85 18.18
CA VAL A 79 -14.89 4.33 18.48
C VAL A 79 -14.82 3.74 19.88
N ARG A 80 -15.44 4.39 20.89
CA ARG A 80 -15.55 3.82 22.24
C ARG A 80 -16.34 2.51 22.24
N ARG A 81 -17.34 2.37 21.38
CA ARG A 81 -18.13 1.15 21.27
C ARG A 81 -17.37 0.04 20.56
N LEU A 82 -16.70 0.35 19.46
CA LEU A 82 -15.83 -0.55 18.70
C LEU A 82 -14.75 -1.18 19.57
N ARG A 83 -14.10 -0.40 20.44
CA ARG A 83 -13.11 -0.94 21.42
C ARG A 83 -13.69 -1.95 22.40
N ASN A 84 -14.98 -1.85 22.69
CA ASN A 84 -15.67 -2.78 23.59
C ASN A 84 -16.38 -3.91 22.83
N ASP A 85 -16.32 -3.91 21.50
CA ASP A 85 -17.00 -4.88 20.66
C ASP A 85 -16.14 -6.15 20.49
N ARG A 86 -16.76 -7.32 20.61
CA ARG A 86 -16.05 -8.61 20.53
C ARG A 86 -15.65 -8.97 19.10
N SER A 87 -16.29 -8.35 18.10
CA SER A 87 -16.13 -8.61 16.67
C SER A 87 -14.95 -7.85 16.07
N ALA A 88 -14.57 -6.73 16.71
CA ALA A 88 -13.30 -6.04 16.46
C ALA A 88 -12.08 -6.94 16.72
N GLY A 89 -12.26 -8.06 17.43
CA GLY A 89 -11.23 -9.08 17.60
C GLY A 89 -9.99 -8.56 18.34
N ARG A 90 -8.82 -9.08 17.98
CA ARG A 90 -7.51 -8.70 18.55
C ARG A 90 -7.05 -7.29 18.11
N TYR A 91 -7.84 -6.58 17.33
CA TYR A 91 -7.46 -5.31 16.74
C TYR A 91 -7.97 -4.16 17.61
N GLU A 92 -7.03 -3.45 18.22
CA GLU A 92 -7.34 -2.20 18.90
C GLU A 92 -7.47 -1.12 17.83
N PHE A 93 -8.65 -0.51 17.73
CA PHE A 93 -8.88 0.60 16.81
C PHE A 93 -8.61 1.94 17.50
N GLU A 94 -7.62 2.65 16.98
CA GLU A 94 -7.34 4.02 17.40
C GLU A 94 -8.36 4.99 16.79
N TYR A 95 -8.44 6.19 17.38
CA TYR A 95 -9.41 7.19 16.93
C TYR A 95 -9.11 7.68 15.51
N ASP A 96 -7.84 7.99 15.22
CA ASP A 96 -7.41 8.51 13.93
C ASP A 96 -7.52 7.44 12.84
N GLU A 97 -7.14 6.21 13.15
CA GLU A 97 -7.32 5.05 12.26
C GLU A 97 -8.80 4.80 11.95
N SER A 98 -9.66 4.88 12.96
CA SER A 98 -11.11 4.72 12.76
C SER A 98 -11.69 5.83 11.88
N LEU A 99 -11.17 7.06 11.98
CA LEU A 99 -11.56 8.17 11.11
C LEU A 99 -11.16 7.91 9.66
N GLU A 100 -9.94 7.43 9.43
CA GLU A 100 -9.46 7.08 8.10
C GLU A 100 -10.31 5.97 7.47
N MET A 101 -10.55 4.88 8.22
CA MET A 101 -11.38 3.78 7.75
C MET A 101 -12.84 4.19 7.50
N LEU A 102 -13.43 5.03 8.36
CA LEU A 102 -14.77 5.59 8.13
C LEU A 102 -14.81 6.49 6.89
N GLY A 103 -13.74 7.24 6.64
CA GLY A 103 -13.59 8.05 5.43
C GLY A 103 -13.53 7.18 4.16
N ALA A 104 -12.76 6.09 4.20
CA ALA A 104 -12.70 5.11 3.13
C ALA A 104 -14.07 4.45 2.88
N MET A 105 -14.76 4.04 3.94
CA MET A 105 -16.12 3.49 3.84
C MET A 105 -17.13 4.46 3.23
N HIS A 106 -17.05 5.74 3.58
CA HIS A 106 -17.88 6.79 2.97
C HIS A 106 -17.56 6.98 1.48
N ALA A 107 -16.27 6.98 1.10
CA ALA A 107 -15.85 7.09 -0.29
C ALA A 107 -16.26 5.87 -1.14
N GLU A 108 -16.17 4.68 -0.55
CA GLU A 108 -16.60 3.40 -1.15
C GLU A 108 -18.14 3.21 -1.13
N ARG A 109 -18.91 4.20 -0.66
CA ARG A 109 -20.38 4.19 -0.60
C ARG A 109 -20.95 2.95 0.10
N THR A 110 -20.32 2.51 1.18
CA THR A 110 -20.69 1.27 1.88
C THR A 110 -21.92 1.44 2.78
N GLY A 111 -22.88 2.31 2.42
CA GLY A 111 -24.06 2.58 3.25
C GLY A 111 -23.78 3.37 4.54
N ILE A 112 -22.66 4.08 4.62
CA ILE A 112 -22.31 4.96 5.76
C ILE A 112 -22.00 6.36 5.26
N VAL A 113 -22.49 7.37 5.97
CA VAL A 113 -22.24 8.79 5.71
C VAL A 113 -21.57 9.44 6.91
N VAL A 114 -20.44 10.12 6.68
CA VAL A 114 -19.66 10.78 7.73
C VAL A 114 -19.70 12.29 7.53
N ILE A 115 -20.31 13.03 8.48
CA ILE A 115 -20.48 14.49 8.40
C ILE A 115 -20.03 15.12 9.71
N SER A 116 -19.01 15.99 9.67
CA SER A 116 -18.61 16.84 10.81
C SER A 116 -18.47 16.11 12.15
N GLY A 117 -17.79 14.96 12.16
CA GLY A 117 -17.60 14.16 13.39
C GLY A 117 -18.77 13.25 13.75
N LEU A 118 -19.74 13.10 12.85
CA LEU A 118 -20.92 12.26 13.00
C LEU A 118 -20.96 11.16 11.93
N VAL A 119 -21.54 10.02 12.27
CA VAL A 119 -21.69 8.83 11.42
C VAL A 119 -23.17 8.49 11.35
N LEU A 120 -23.68 8.28 10.15
CA LEU A 120 -25.03 7.82 9.89
C LEU A 120 -25.00 6.57 9.02
N LYS A 121 -25.93 5.66 9.25
CA LYS A 121 -26.25 4.62 8.28
C LYS A 121 -27.13 5.24 7.19
N SER A 122 -26.75 5.06 5.93
CA SER A 122 -27.55 5.46 4.78
C SER A 122 -28.28 4.24 4.26
N ASP A 123 -29.61 4.27 4.31
CA ASP A 123 -30.49 3.30 3.65
C ASP A 123 -30.57 3.58 2.14
N LEU A 124 -29.42 3.84 1.49
CA LEU A 124 -29.36 3.75 0.04
C LEU A 124 -29.41 2.26 -0.29
N THR A 125 -30.64 1.74 -0.36
CA THR A 125 -30.94 0.55 -1.15
C THR A 125 -30.35 0.78 -2.54
N GLU A 126 -29.73 -0.24 -3.10
CA GLU A 126 -29.06 -0.25 -4.40
C GLU A 126 -30.06 -0.14 -5.57
N ASP A 127 -31.07 0.73 -5.46
CA ASP A 127 -32.21 0.92 -6.37
C ASP A 127 -32.30 2.37 -6.89
N ASP A 128 -31.16 2.96 -7.26
CA ASP A 128 -31.13 4.14 -8.15
C ASP A 128 -30.05 3.99 -9.23
N ALA A 129 -29.92 2.75 -9.68
CA ALA A 129 -29.26 2.36 -10.93
C ALA A 129 -30.24 1.46 -11.70
N GLU A 130 -31.47 1.95 -11.89
CA GLU A 130 -32.28 1.53 -13.03
C GLU A 130 -31.53 2.06 -14.26
N GLU A 131 -30.56 1.28 -14.74
CA GLU A 131 -30.12 1.31 -16.12
C GLU A 131 -31.40 1.32 -16.94
N ALA A 132 -31.75 2.49 -17.49
CA ALA A 132 -32.82 2.60 -18.45
C ALA A 132 -32.37 1.78 -19.66
N GLU A 133 -32.70 0.49 -19.67
CA GLU A 133 -32.72 -0.33 -20.87
C GLU A 133 -33.69 0.36 -21.82
N VAL A 134 -33.16 1.22 -22.67
CA VAL A 134 -33.82 1.68 -23.87
C VAL A 134 -33.93 0.45 -24.76
N GLU A 135 -35.05 -0.28 -24.63
CA GLU A 135 -35.44 -1.26 -25.62
C GLU A 135 -35.55 -0.53 -26.96
N ASP A 136 -34.53 -0.71 -27.81
CA ASP A 136 -34.51 -0.29 -29.20
C ASP A 136 -35.65 -1.01 -29.95
N MET A 137 -36.82 -0.37 -29.96
CA MET A 137 -38.02 -0.88 -30.60
C MET A 137 -38.02 -0.51 -32.09
N ASP A 138 -37.44 -1.42 -32.89
CA ASP A 138 -37.77 -1.79 -34.28
C ASP A 138 -37.99 -0.65 -35.32
N GLU A 139 -36.93 -0.30 -36.07
CA GLU A 139 -37.09 0.27 -37.42
C GLU A 139 -36.63 -0.73 -38.48
N SER A 140 -37.61 -1.38 -39.10
CA SER A 140 -37.43 -2.22 -40.28
C SER A 140 -37.42 -1.35 -41.54
N ALA A 141 -36.26 -1.21 -42.20
CA ALA A 141 -36.19 -0.76 -43.59
C ALA A 141 -34.95 -1.30 -44.32
N VAL A 142 -35.27 -2.13 -45.31
CA VAL A 142 -34.50 -2.63 -46.47
C VAL A 142 -33.44 -1.70 -47.07
N GLY A 143 -32.40 -2.32 -47.63
CA GLY A 143 -31.80 -1.90 -48.90
C GLY A 143 -30.29 -1.72 -48.89
N ASP A 144 -29.60 -2.52 -49.72
CA ASP A 144 -28.40 -2.20 -50.53
C ASP A 144 -27.16 -1.60 -49.84
N SER A 145 -25.91 -1.82 -50.24
CA SER A 145 -25.25 -2.61 -51.27
C SER A 145 -23.74 -2.43 -51.01
N GLU A 146 -22.96 -3.45 -51.36
CA GLU A 146 -21.61 -3.36 -51.96
C GLU A 146 -20.44 -2.66 -51.22
N GLU A 147 -19.41 -3.47 -50.98
CA GLU A 147 -17.98 -3.25 -51.29
C GLU A 147 -17.36 -1.84 -51.09
N SER A 148 -16.39 -1.73 -50.17
CA SER A 148 -15.01 -1.27 -50.49
C SER A 148 -14.14 -1.12 -49.23
N SER A 149 -13.09 -1.94 -49.19
CA SER A 149 -11.67 -1.57 -49.18
C SER A 149 -11.15 -0.34 -48.40
N GLU A 150 -9.93 -0.54 -47.85
CA GLU A 150 -8.87 0.45 -47.51
C GLU A 150 -8.85 0.97 -46.06
N LYS A 151 -7.94 0.45 -45.22
CA LYS A 151 -6.58 0.97 -44.95
C LYS A 151 -6.56 2.45 -44.49
N ASN A 152 -6.22 2.64 -43.22
CA ASN A 152 -5.38 3.69 -42.62
C ASN A 152 -5.11 3.19 -41.19
N SER A 153 -3.94 2.72 -40.76
CA SER A 153 -2.66 3.42 -40.59
C SER A 153 -2.82 4.78 -39.92
N ASP A 154 -2.84 4.80 -38.59
CA ASP A 154 -2.42 5.97 -37.84
C ASP A 154 -1.50 5.52 -36.69
N ASN A 155 -0.29 6.05 -36.74
CA ASN A 155 0.82 5.77 -35.85
C ASN A 155 1.01 7.00 -34.98
N SER A 156 1.13 6.81 -33.67
CA SER A 156 1.91 7.68 -32.76
C SER A 156 2.23 6.80 -31.56
N ASP A 157 3.45 6.34 -31.29
CA ASP A 157 4.80 6.93 -31.38
C ASP A 157 4.88 8.25 -30.61
N MET A 158 5.00 8.12 -29.29
CA MET A 158 5.58 9.13 -28.42
C MET A 158 6.77 8.53 -27.70
N ASP A 159 7.93 8.86 -28.23
CA ASP A 159 9.24 8.94 -27.57
C ASP A 159 9.13 9.69 -26.23
N ALA A 160 9.62 9.11 -25.13
CA ALA A 160 11.00 9.18 -24.63
C ALA A 160 11.28 10.42 -23.77
N ALA A 161 11.62 10.10 -22.50
CA ALA A 161 12.56 10.76 -21.58
C ALA A 161 12.51 12.28 -21.41
N GLU A 162 12.29 12.72 -20.16
CA GLU A 162 13.20 13.58 -19.36
C GLU A 162 12.93 13.21 -17.89
N ASP A 163 13.88 12.72 -17.09
CA ASP A 163 15.15 13.31 -16.63
C ASP A 163 15.00 14.45 -15.63
N SER A 164 15.76 14.30 -14.54
CA SER A 164 16.22 15.31 -13.57
C SER A 164 15.26 15.86 -12.50
N GLY A 165 15.62 15.58 -11.24
CA GLY A 165 15.05 16.22 -10.05
C GLY A 165 15.48 15.63 -8.72
N GLU A 166 16.78 15.43 -8.52
CA GLU A 166 17.40 15.17 -7.22
C GLU A 166 17.11 16.30 -6.23
N GLU A 167 16.64 15.97 -5.02
CA GLU A 167 16.85 16.81 -3.83
C GLU A 167 17.38 15.89 -2.73
N SER A 168 18.71 15.75 -2.71
CA SER A 168 19.45 15.08 -1.63
C SER A 168 19.64 16.07 -0.48
N GLU A 169 18.88 15.96 0.60
CA GLU A 169 19.24 16.58 1.89
C GLU A 169 20.27 15.70 2.60
N ALA A 170 21.53 16.08 2.44
CA ALA A 170 22.66 15.58 3.23
C ALA A 170 22.59 16.18 4.65
N GLY A 171 22.10 15.39 5.60
CA GLY A 171 22.35 15.60 7.03
C GLY A 171 23.76 15.13 7.39
N ASP A 172 24.72 16.03 7.17
CA ASP A 172 26.13 15.93 7.56
C ASP A 172 26.27 16.08 9.08
N GLU A 173 26.57 14.99 9.80
CA GLU A 173 27.11 15.05 11.17
C GLU A 173 28.22 13.98 11.29
N ALA A 174 29.41 14.34 10.83
CA ALA A 174 30.64 13.61 11.11
C ALA A 174 31.16 13.96 12.53
N ILE A 175 31.05 12.98 13.43
CA ILE A 175 32.06 12.50 14.40
C ILE A 175 33.12 13.53 14.89
N LEU A 176 33.15 13.74 16.21
CA LEU A 176 34.42 13.85 16.95
C LEU A 176 34.45 12.92 18.18
N PRO A 177 35.55 12.18 18.39
CA PRO A 177 35.73 11.31 19.55
C PRO A 177 36.37 12.08 20.70
N HIS A 178 35.80 12.00 21.91
CA HIS A 178 36.56 12.25 23.13
C HIS A 178 36.80 10.93 23.86
N THR A 179 38.02 10.44 23.65
CA THR A 179 38.72 9.54 24.56
C THR A 179 38.86 10.21 25.92
N GLU A 180 38.45 9.56 26.99
CA GLU A 180 39.17 9.65 28.26
C GLU A 180 39.03 8.35 29.07
N ASN A 181 40.20 7.75 29.29
CA ASN A 181 40.46 6.60 30.14
C ASN A 181 40.23 6.92 31.62
N LYS A 182 39.68 5.95 32.37
CA LYS A 182 40.10 5.61 33.75
C LYS A 182 39.47 4.26 34.12
N THR A 183 40.18 3.14 33.90
CA THR A 183 40.98 2.40 34.90
C THR A 183 40.19 1.85 36.09
N ALA A 184 40.13 0.51 36.13
CA ALA A 184 40.44 -0.38 37.25
C ALA A 184 39.64 -0.31 38.58
N GLU A 185 39.06 -1.46 38.93
CA GLU A 185 39.19 -2.24 40.20
C GLU A 185 37.88 -3.03 40.38
N MET A 186 37.86 -4.37 40.23
CA MET A 186 38.17 -5.40 41.23
C MET A 186 37.56 -5.16 42.62
N SER A 187 37.02 -6.25 43.19
CA SER A 187 36.39 -6.42 44.51
C SER A 187 34.88 -6.11 44.53
N GLN A 188 33.98 -7.03 44.88
CA GLN A 188 34.01 -8.34 45.55
C GLN A 188 32.81 -9.18 45.10
#